data_AF-A0A1Y1I5Z9-F1
#
_entry.id   AF-A0A1Y1I5Z9-F1
#
_cell.length_a   1.000
_cell.length_b   1.000
_cell.length_c   1.000
_cell.angle_alpha   90.00
_cell.angle_beta   90.00
_cell.angle_gamma   90.00
#
_symmetry.space_group_name_H-M   'P 1'
#
loop_
_entity.id
_entity.type
_entity.pdbx_description
1 polymer ?
#
loop_
_entity_poly.entity_id
_entity_poly.type
_entity_poly.pdbx_seq_one_letter_code
_entity_poly.pdbx_strand_id
1 'polypeptide(L)'
;MDSSGVPEIFNRGLDCVVRRAVIIGNGAAGAEKQCVGLVRALGLPERSCLLQRVNRPRDGLHHYLRWLPLAWHNNLHRTLAYLANRSTQVVPSSWLREGRNDGVQEGARIGVARDVPDADPEAIAREANSQLNREGPLLVVASGRDTWMLAAEVKRQAPSTTFVVQIQHPRADVSQFDLVITPAHDFYPTTPVGQAERRAALPFLGKHQQLIPKLPVGLQQLLLPQLNPPSKNMVLTVGALHTVDTAVLRMETARWHDVFSSLPAPIVAVSIGGPTRHCPYGLDLAAELVTGLRTMLAANGGCVRMTMSRRTPAHIARHVRQELAGESRVKIWDGRGDNPHLGHLAWADTFIVTADSVSMLSEACSTGKPVYVVGGSRCRGKIAAFHRTLQARGATRPFTGTEDMRSSWSYPPLTDTADSSRKIVEMMAERGWSISKGP
;
A
#
# COMPACT_ATOMS: atom_id res chain seq x y z
N MET A 1 38.62 30.79 -9.28
CA MET A 1 37.33 31.43 -9.60
C MET A 1 37.03 31.07 -11.04
N ASP A 2 36.29 29.98 -11.26
CA ASP A 2 35.81 29.64 -12.60
C ASP A 2 34.45 30.29 -12.82
N SER A 3 34.43 31.17 -13.82
CA SER A 3 33.31 32.02 -14.22
C SER A 3 32.52 31.34 -15.34
N SER A 4 31.58 30.48 -14.97
CA SER A 4 30.43 30.17 -15.82
C SER A 4 29.30 29.64 -14.94
N GLY A 5 28.42 30.55 -14.50
CA GLY A 5 27.21 30.25 -13.75
C GLY A 5 26.15 29.57 -14.61
N VAL A 6 26.48 28.42 -15.19
CA VAL A 6 25.54 27.55 -15.89
C VAL A 6 25.16 26.42 -14.93
N PRO A 7 23.86 26.20 -14.65
CA PRO A 7 23.42 25.07 -13.83
C PRO A 7 23.95 23.76 -14.43
N GLU A 8 24.41 22.81 -13.61
CA GLU A 8 24.90 21.47 -14.00
C GLU A 8 23.99 20.72 -15.00
N ILE A 9 22.72 21.11 -15.09
CA ILE A 9 21.69 20.63 -16.01
C ILE A 9 22.11 20.77 -17.49
N PHE A 10 22.94 21.75 -17.86
CA PHE A 10 23.35 21.96 -19.25
C PHE A 10 24.58 21.16 -19.69
N ASN A 11 25.35 20.58 -18.76
CA ASN A 11 26.53 19.77 -19.09
C ASN A 11 26.21 18.27 -19.24
N ARG A 12 25.01 17.85 -18.84
CA ARG A 12 24.52 16.48 -18.95
C ARG A 12 23.36 16.48 -19.94
N GLY A 13 23.46 15.70 -21.02
CA GLY A 13 22.39 15.60 -22.02
C GLY A 13 21.03 15.27 -21.39
N LEU A 14 19.95 15.70 -22.05
CA LEU A 14 18.57 15.46 -21.58
C LEU A 14 18.26 13.95 -21.39
N ASP A 15 19.00 13.09 -22.10
CA ASP A 15 18.95 11.64 -22.10
C ASP A 15 19.39 10.95 -20.79
N CYS A 16 19.92 11.70 -19.82
CA CYS A 16 20.31 11.16 -18.52
C CYS A 16 19.55 11.77 -17.32
N VAL A 17 18.49 12.55 -17.58
CA VAL A 17 17.68 13.16 -16.51
C VAL A 17 16.28 12.57 -16.51
N VAL A 18 15.91 11.87 -15.43
CA VAL A 18 14.55 11.37 -15.18
C VAL A 18 13.66 12.53 -14.74
N ARG A 19 12.64 12.84 -15.54
CA ARG A 19 11.71 13.96 -15.29
C ARG A 19 10.25 13.55 -15.19
N ARG A 20 9.96 12.31 -15.55
CA ARG A 20 8.61 11.77 -15.72
C ARG A 20 8.51 10.38 -15.13
N ALA A 21 7.32 10.06 -14.64
CA ALA A 21 7.02 8.74 -14.11
C ALA A 21 5.68 8.21 -14.64
N VAL A 22 5.62 6.90 -14.88
CA VAL A 22 4.37 6.17 -15.08
C VAL A 22 4.11 5.29 -13.86
N ILE A 23 2.94 5.46 -13.25
CA ILE A 23 2.45 4.59 -12.19
C ILE A 23 1.51 3.55 -12.80
N ILE A 24 1.84 2.27 -12.62
CA ILE A 24 0.95 1.16 -13.00
C ILE A 24 0.19 0.72 -11.74
N GLY A 25 -1.06 1.16 -11.63
CA GLY A 25 -1.96 0.86 -10.52
C GLY A 25 -2.81 -0.40 -10.76
N ASN A 26 -3.22 -1.07 -9.68
CA ASN A 26 -4.18 -2.19 -9.74
C ASN A 26 -5.62 -1.78 -9.36
N GLY A 27 -5.89 -0.47 -9.24
CA GLY A 27 -7.18 0.06 -8.79
C GLY A 27 -7.44 -0.14 -7.29
N ALA A 28 -6.46 -0.57 -6.50
CA ALA A 28 -6.56 -0.62 -5.03
C ALA A 28 -5.84 0.58 -4.44
N ALA A 29 -6.58 1.50 -3.80
CA ALA A 29 -5.97 2.76 -3.32
C ALA A 29 -4.76 2.56 -2.39
N GLY A 30 -4.68 1.47 -1.62
CA GLY A 30 -3.51 1.21 -0.78
C GLY A 30 -2.24 0.86 -1.56
N ALA A 31 -2.37 0.25 -2.75
CA ALA A 31 -1.23 -0.03 -3.63
C ALA A 31 -0.86 1.22 -4.44
N GLU A 32 -1.85 1.95 -4.96
CA GLU A 32 -1.62 3.21 -5.70
C GLU A 32 -0.99 4.28 -4.81
N LYS A 33 -1.45 4.44 -3.55
CA LYS A 33 -0.84 5.37 -2.58
C LYS A 33 0.63 5.08 -2.30
N GLN A 34 1.04 3.81 -2.33
CA GLN A 34 2.46 3.44 -2.19
C GLN A 34 3.29 3.95 -3.36
N CYS A 35 2.81 3.79 -4.60
CA CYS A 35 3.49 4.33 -5.78
C CYS A 35 3.56 5.87 -5.72
N VAL A 36 2.44 6.52 -5.40
CA VAL A 36 2.37 7.98 -5.30
C VAL A 36 3.32 8.49 -4.22
N GLY A 37 3.34 7.86 -3.04
CA GLY A 37 4.26 8.21 -1.95
C GLY A 37 5.72 8.11 -2.35
N LEU A 38 6.09 7.05 -3.08
CA LEU A 38 7.46 6.87 -3.56
C LEU A 38 7.86 7.92 -4.60
N VAL A 39 7.00 8.18 -5.59
CA VAL A 39 7.24 9.18 -6.65
C VAL A 39 7.34 10.59 -6.06
N ARG A 40 6.49 10.92 -5.08
CA ARG A 40 6.56 12.17 -4.33
C ARG A 40 7.88 12.28 -3.54
N ALA A 41 8.29 11.22 -2.85
CA ALA A 41 9.55 11.20 -2.09
C ALA A 41 10.80 11.30 -2.98
N LEU A 42 10.67 11.00 -4.28
CA LEU A 42 11.70 11.23 -5.29
C LEU A 42 11.76 12.70 -5.75
N GLY A 43 10.74 13.50 -5.43
CA GLY A 43 10.65 14.92 -5.79
C GLY A 43 10.11 15.17 -7.20
N LEU A 44 9.50 14.17 -7.85
CA LEU A 44 8.88 14.35 -9.16
C LEU A 44 7.55 15.13 -9.01
N PRO A 45 7.32 16.18 -9.81
CA PRO A 45 6.10 16.96 -9.72
C PRO A 45 4.90 16.13 -10.20
N GLU A 46 3.73 16.29 -9.56
CA GLU A 46 2.54 15.49 -9.86
C GLU A 46 2.14 15.53 -11.35
N ARG A 47 2.27 16.70 -12.00
CA ARG A 47 2.00 16.89 -13.43
C ARG A 47 2.88 16.05 -14.37
N SER A 48 4.01 15.55 -13.89
CA SER A 48 4.93 14.69 -14.65
C SER A 48 4.67 13.19 -14.41
N CYS A 49 3.64 12.87 -13.64
CA CYS A 49 3.31 11.51 -13.21
C CYS A 49 2.01 11.07 -13.87
N LEU A 50 2.08 10.07 -14.74
CA LEU A 50 0.89 9.49 -15.38
C LEU A 50 0.46 8.23 -14.63
N LEU A 51 -0.78 8.20 -14.13
CA LEU A 51 -1.38 6.99 -13.59
C LEU A 51 -2.09 6.21 -14.69
N GLN A 52 -1.74 4.94 -14.86
CA GLN A 52 -2.44 3.97 -15.69
C GLN A 52 -2.89 2.79 -14.82
N ARG A 53 -4.00 2.13 -15.17
CA ARG A 53 -4.55 1.04 -14.36
C ARG A 53 -4.59 -0.28 -15.11
N VAL A 54 -4.38 -1.34 -14.36
CA VAL A 54 -4.66 -2.68 -14.84
C VAL A 54 -6.17 -2.92 -14.77
N ASN A 55 -6.78 -3.14 -15.93
CA ASN A 55 -8.16 -3.59 -15.99
C ASN A 55 -8.23 -5.09 -15.62
N ARG A 56 -8.80 -5.36 -14.43
CA ARG A 56 -9.16 -6.70 -13.96
C ARG A 56 -10.66 -6.69 -13.67
N PRO A 57 -11.49 -7.47 -14.39
CA PRO A 57 -12.91 -7.62 -14.10
C PRO A 57 -13.11 -8.06 -12.64
N ARG A 58 -13.95 -7.37 -11.88
CA ARG A 58 -14.11 -7.60 -10.42
C ARG A 58 -15.37 -8.37 -10.03
N ASP A 59 -16.27 -8.57 -10.97
CA ASP A 59 -17.66 -8.99 -10.74
C ASP A 59 -18.00 -10.29 -11.47
N GLY A 60 -19.17 -10.86 -11.19
CA GLY A 60 -19.61 -12.14 -11.76
C GLY A 60 -18.70 -13.31 -11.35
N LEU A 61 -18.36 -14.20 -12.30
CA LEU A 61 -17.48 -15.34 -12.04
C LEU A 61 -16.06 -14.89 -11.63
N HIS A 62 -15.64 -13.72 -12.10
CA HIS A 62 -14.33 -13.14 -11.81
C HIS A 62 -14.14 -12.83 -10.33
N HIS A 63 -15.23 -12.63 -9.57
CA HIS A 63 -15.20 -12.51 -8.10
C HIS A 63 -14.57 -13.73 -7.42
N TYR A 64 -14.94 -14.94 -7.86
CA TYR A 64 -14.47 -16.20 -7.27
C TYR A 64 -13.09 -16.63 -7.79
N LEU A 65 -12.66 -16.06 -8.92
CA LEU A 65 -11.41 -16.40 -9.62
C LEU A 65 -10.29 -15.36 -9.41
N ARG A 66 -10.40 -14.52 -8.38
CA ARG A 66 -9.37 -13.52 -8.04
C ARG A 66 -8.01 -14.11 -7.69
N TRP A 67 -7.96 -15.39 -7.33
CA TRP A 67 -6.72 -16.11 -7.05
C TRP A 67 -5.91 -16.44 -8.32
N LEU A 68 -6.52 -16.42 -9.51
CA LEU A 68 -5.81 -16.67 -10.77
C LEU A 68 -4.85 -15.52 -11.12
N PRO A 69 -3.66 -15.82 -11.69
CA PRO A 69 -2.79 -14.83 -12.31
C PRO A 69 -3.54 -14.04 -13.39
N LEU A 70 -3.22 -12.74 -13.55
CA LEU A 70 -3.95 -11.84 -14.43
C LEU A 70 -3.99 -12.34 -15.89
N ALA A 71 -2.90 -12.90 -16.40
CA ALA A 71 -2.86 -13.45 -17.76
C ALA A 71 -3.90 -14.57 -17.99
N TRP A 72 -4.09 -15.44 -16.99
CA TRP A 72 -5.11 -16.50 -17.03
C TRP A 72 -6.50 -15.93 -16.88
N HIS A 73 -6.64 -14.89 -16.08
CA HIS A 73 -7.90 -14.17 -15.89
C HIS A 73 -8.35 -13.47 -17.17
N ASN A 74 -7.45 -12.80 -17.89
CA ASN A 74 -7.71 -12.13 -19.16
C ASN A 74 -7.91 -13.14 -20.30
N ASN A 75 -7.24 -14.29 -20.27
CA ASN A 75 -7.49 -15.37 -21.23
C ASN A 75 -8.89 -15.96 -20.99
N LEU A 76 -9.22 -16.34 -19.74
CA LEU A 76 -10.53 -16.83 -19.37
C LEU A 76 -11.64 -15.84 -19.71
N HIS A 77 -11.45 -14.54 -19.42
CA HIS A 77 -12.43 -13.51 -19.78
C HIS A 77 -12.64 -13.47 -21.30
N ARG A 78 -11.56 -13.48 -22.10
CA ARG A 78 -11.63 -13.54 -23.57
C ARG A 78 -12.32 -14.81 -24.06
N THR A 79 -12.04 -15.97 -23.46
CA THR A 79 -12.70 -17.24 -23.81
C THR A 79 -14.19 -17.20 -23.46
N LEU A 80 -14.55 -16.70 -22.27
CA LEU A 80 -15.95 -16.58 -21.84
C LEU A 80 -16.72 -15.56 -22.68
N ALA A 81 -16.12 -14.42 -23.00
CA ALA A 81 -16.70 -13.42 -23.90
C ALA A 81 -16.87 -13.99 -25.32
N TYR A 82 -15.88 -14.71 -25.83
CA TYR A 82 -15.96 -15.41 -27.12
C TYR A 82 -17.07 -16.46 -27.15
N LEU A 83 -17.21 -17.27 -26.10
CA LEU A 83 -18.24 -18.30 -25.98
C LEU A 83 -19.64 -17.68 -25.81
N ALA A 84 -19.78 -16.63 -25.01
CA ALA A 84 -21.05 -15.92 -24.84
C ALA A 84 -21.51 -15.24 -26.13
N ASN A 85 -20.57 -14.77 -26.97
CA ASN A 85 -20.88 -14.19 -28.28
C ASN A 85 -21.28 -15.24 -29.33
N ARG A 86 -21.02 -16.53 -29.09
CA ARG A 86 -21.40 -17.65 -29.98
C ARG A 86 -22.60 -18.46 -29.51
N SER A 87 -22.97 -18.39 -28.23
CA SER A 87 -24.16 -19.05 -27.70
C SER A 87 -24.67 -18.35 -26.44
N THR A 88 -25.89 -17.82 -26.52
CA THR A 88 -26.59 -17.15 -25.41
C THR A 88 -27.01 -18.11 -24.28
N GLN A 89 -26.85 -19.43 -24.46
CA GLN A 89 -27.30 -20.44 -23.49
C GLN A 89 -26.18 -21.07 -22.64
N VAL A 90 -24.90 -20.83 -22.95
CA VAL A 90 -23.79 -21.54 -22.27
C VAL A 90 -23.15 -20.75 -21.13
N VAL A 91 -23.16 -19.41 -21.20
CA VAL A 91 -22.56 -18.54 -20.17
C VAL A 91 -23.62 -17.59 -19.62
N PRO A 92 -24.01 -17.70 -18.34
CA PRO A 92 -24.98 -16.78 -17.74
C PRO A 92 -24.48 -15.33 -17.84
N SER A 93 -25.33 -14.40 -18.27
CA SER A 93 -24.97 -12.96 -18.38
C SER A 93 -24.53 -12.35 -17.03
N SER A 94 -24.96 -12.95 -15.91
CA SER A 94 -24.49 -12.62 -14.56
C SER A 94 -23.01 -12.90 -14.32
N TRP A 95 -22.37 -13.77 -15.12
CA TRP A 95 -20.95 -14.12 -15.00
C TRP A 95 -20.03 -13.10 -15.67
N LEU A 96 -20.54 -12.39 -16.70
CA LEU A 96 -19.86 -11.35 -17.47
C LEU A 96 -20.25 -9.93 -17.04
N ARG A 97 -21.06 -9.80 -15.98
CA ARG A 97 -21.61 -8.52 -15.54
C ARG A 97 -20.48 -7.66 -14.97
N GLU A 98 -20.05 -6.64 -15.71
CA GLU A 98 -19.18 -5.58 -15.17
C GLU A 98 -20.03 -4.68 -14.26
N GLY A 99 -19.72 -4.68 -12.97
CA GLY A 99 -20.34 -3.75 -12.03
C GLY A 99 -19.85 -2.33 -12.35
N ARG A 100 -20.80 -1.39 -12.41
CA ARG A 100 -20.47 0.04 -12.36
C ARG A 100 -19.68 0.30 -11.08
N ASN A 101 -18.55 0.99 -11.22
CA ASN A 101 -17.75 1.49 -10.10
C ASN A 101 -18.58 2.51 -9.30
N ASP A 102 -19.41 2.04 -8.37
CA ASP A 102 -20.03 2.90 -7.36
C ASP A 102 -19.00 3.18 -6.25
N GLY A 103 -17.96 3.92 -6.62
CA GLY A 103 -17.00 4.49 -5.68
C GLY A 103 -17.58 5.74 -5.05
N VAL A 104 -18.03 5.63 -3.79
CA VAL A 104 -18.28 6.80 -2.93
C VAL A 104 -17.01 7.65 -2.89
N GLN A 105 -17.18 8.90 -3.30
CA GLN A 105 -16.15 9.91 -3.55
C GLN A 105 -15.40 10.31 -2.26
N GLU A 106 -14.08 10.35 -2.33
CA GLU A 106 -13.23 11.06 -1.36
C GLU A 106 -12.50 12.19 -2.07
N GLY A 107 -12.42 13.33 -1.39
CA GLY A 107 -11.92 14.63 -1.86
C GLY A 107 -10.74 14.56 -2.82
N ALA A 108 -10.97 15.08 -4.02
CA ALA A 108 -10.00 15.19 -5.08
C ALA A 108 -8.92 16.23 -4.74
N ARG A 109 -7.67 15.75 -4.56
CA ARG A 109 -6.45 16.38 -5.09
C ARG A 109 -5.40 15.30 -5.39
N ILE A 110 -5.68 14.57 -6.45
CA ILE A 110 -4.76 14.21 -7.53
C ILE A 110 -5.56 14.62 -8.79
N GLY A 111 -4.93 15.05 -9.87
CA GLY A 111 -5.62 15.27 -11.16
C GLY A 111 -6.16 13.97 -11.76
N VAL A 112 -7.08 13.30 -11.05
CA VAL A 112 -7.70 12.03 -11.46
C VAL A 112 -8.74 12.39 -12.52
N ALA A 113 -8.32 12.30 -13.79
CA ALA A 113 -9.24 12.23 -14.90
C ALA A 113 -10.34 11.20 -14.58
N ARG A 114 -11.59 11.51 -14.96
CA ARG A 114 -12.77 10.67 -14.67
C ARG A 114 -12.60 9.23 -15.18
N ASP A 115 -11.73 9.03 -16.18
CA ASP A 115 -11.33 7.73 -16.72
C ASP A 115 -9.79 7.62 -16.66
N VAL A 116 -9.28 6.78 -15.76
CA VAL A 116 -7.84 6.45 -15.72
C VAL A 116 -7.58 5.43 -16.83
N PRO A 117 -6.63 5.69 -17.76
CA PRO A 117 -6.42 4.83 -18.92
C PRO A 117 -5.86 3.46 -18.52
N ASP A 118 -6.11 2.49 -19.38
CA ASP A 118 -5.54 1.15 -19.25
C ASP A 118 -4.04 1.14 -19.44
N ALA A 119 -3.37 0.32 -18.64
CA ALA A 119 -1.94 0.12 -18.72
C ALA A 119 -1.60 -0.75 -19.94
N ASP A 120 -0.92 -0.15 -20.91
CA ASP A 120 -0.38 -0.83 -22.08
C ASP A 120 1.17 -0.83 -22.03
N PRO A 121 1.80 -1.96 -21.70
CA PRO A 121 3.25 -2.03 -21.56
C PRO A 121 4.00 -1.76 -22.89
N GLU A 122 3.41 -2.10 -24.04
CA GLU A 122 4.02 -1.84 -25.35
C GLU A 122 3.98 -0.35 -25.67
N ALA A 123 2.86 0.31 -25.39
CA ALA A 123 2.74 1.75 -25.58
C ALA A 123 3.71 2.51 -24.65
N ILE A 124 3.78 2.13 -23.36
CA ILE A 124 4.71 2.73 -22.40
C ILE A 124 6.16 2.57 -22.88
N ALA A 125 6.56 1.38 -23.31
CA ALA A 125 7.93 1.11 -23.75
C ALA A 125 8.28 1.87 -25.04
N ARG A 126 7.36 1.92 -26.00
CA ARG A 126 7.53 2.66 -27.26
C ARG A 126 7.73 4.15 -27.00
N GLU A 127 6.92 4.70 -26.10
CA GLU A 127 6.96 6.09 -25.63
C GLU A 127 8.24 6.41 -24.84
N ALA A 128 8.72 5.49 -24.01
CA ALA A 128 10.02 5.61 -23.35
C ALA A 128 11.17 5.71 -24.35
N ASN A 129 11.16 4.87 -25.40
CA ASN A 129 12.20 4.83 -26.42
C ASN A 129 12.14 6.04 -27.38
N SER A 130 10.96 6.42 -27.85
CA SER A 130 10.81 7.50 -28.84
C SER A 130 11.14 8.88 -28.27
N GLN A 131 10.92 9.08 -26.97
CA GLN A 131 11.08 10.39 -26.33
C GLN A 131 12.33 10.55 -25.48
N LEU A 132 13.24 9.55 -25.44
CA LEU A 132 14.47 9.60 -24.63
C LEU A 132 15.27 10.91 -24.81
N ASN A 133 15.48 11.34 -26.06
CA ASN A 133 16.28 12.54 -26.37
C ASN A 133 15.59 13.85 -25.96
N ARG A 134 14.26 13.85 -25.82
CA ARG A 134 13.45 15.05 -25.54
C ARG A 134 13.07 15.14 -24.06
N GLU A 135 12.64 14.03 -23.49
CA GLU A 135 12.06 13.96 -22.14
C GLU A 135 12.93 13.20 -21.13
N GLY A 136 14.01 12.57 -21.60
CA GLY A 136 14.88 11.74 -20.77
C GLY A 136 14.31 10.36 -20.46
N PRO A 137 15.01 9.58 -19.61
CA PRO A 137 14.57 8.25 -19.22
C PRO A 137 13.28 8.28 -18.40
N LEU A 138 12.53 7.19 -18.46
CA LEU A 138 11.23 7.05 -17.82
C LEU A 138 11.32 6.21 -16.53
N LEU A 139 10.82 6.74 -15.41
CA LEU A 139 10.59 5.94 -14.20
C LEU A 139 9.24 5.22 -14.31
N VAL A 140 9.22 3.91 -14.04
CA VAL A 140 7.98 3.13 -13.97
C VAL A 140 7.83 2.59 -12.55
N VAL A 141 6.72 2.89 -11.88
CA VAL A 141 6.45 2.42 -10.52
C VAL A 141 5.16 1.62 -10.49
N ALA A 142 5.27 0.34 -10.17
CA ALA A 142 4.15 -0.59 -10.09
C ALA A 142 3.99 -1.11 -8.66
N SER A 143 2.76 -1.45 -8.24
CA SER A 143 2.52 -1.97 -6.88
C SER A 143 1.48 -3.08 -6.84
N GLY A 144 1.87 -4.20 -6.22
CA GLY A 144 1.02 -5.34 -5.98
C GLY A 144 1.06 -6.40 -7.08
N ARG A 145 0.23 -7.44 -6.91
CA ARG A 145 0.30 -8.67 -7.70
C ARG A 145 -0.17 -8.51 -9.15
N ASP A 146 -1.09 -7.61 -9.42
CA ASP A 146 -1.69 -7.51 -10.75
C ASP A 146 -0.86 -6.67 -11.71
N THR A 147 0.13 -5.92 -11.20
CA THR A 147 0.91 -4.96 -11.98
C THR A 147 2.26 -5.52 -12.43
N TRP A 148 2.80 -6.51 -11.72
CA TRP A 148 4.20 -6.91 -11.90
C TRP A 148 4.49 -7.43 -13.31
N MET A 149 3.56 -8.14 -13.95
CA MET A 149 3.77 -8.67 -15.31
C MET A 149 3.89 -7.54 -16.33
N LEU A 150 3.07 -6.49 -16.21
CA LEU A 150 3.14 -5.35 -17.13
C LEU A 150 4.42 -4.54 -16.90
N ALA A 151 4.80 -4.34 -15.64
CA ALA A 151 6.05 -3.65 -15.31
C ALA A 151 7.28 -4.39 -15.83
N ALA A 152 7.33 -5.72 -15.66
CA ALA A 152 8.38 -6.57 -16.21
C ALA A 152 8.44 -6.50 -17.74
N GLU A 153 7.27 -6.46 -18.40
CA GLU A 153 7.19 -6.35 -19.85
C GLU A 153 7.71 -5.00 -20.37
N VAL A 154 7.38 -3.89 -19.69
CA VAL A 154 7.98 -2.58 -20.00
C VAL A 154 9.51 -2.64 -19.89
N LYS A 155 10.03 -3.25 -18.81
CA LYS A 155 11.48 -3.38 -18.64
C LYS A 155 12.13 -4.18 -19.77
N ARG A 156 11.49 -5.27 -20.19
CA ARG A 156 11.96 -6.15 -21.28
C ARG A 156 12.04 -5.41 -22.61
N GLN A 157 11.07 -4.55 -22.91
CA GLN A 157 10.99 -3.83 -24.19
C GLN A 157 11.81 -2.54 -24.22
N ALA A 158 12.05 -1.90 -23.08
CA ALA A 158 12.73 -0.62 -22.97
C ALA A 158 13.83 -0.63 -21.87
N PRO A 159 14.77 -1.59 -21.86
CA PRO A 159 15.68 -1.81 -20.73
C PRO A 159 16.68 -0.67 -20.51
N SER A 160 17.06 0.05 -21.56
CA SER A 160 18.03 1.16 -21.54
C SER A 160 17.41 2.54 -21.38
N THR A 161 16.09 2.66 -21.44
CA THR A 161 15.37 3.95 -21.37
C THR A 161 14.38 4.02 -20.20
N THR A 162 14.21 2.92 -19.47
CA THR A 162 13.34 2.84 -18.30
C THR A 162 14.10 2.44 -17.03
N PHE A 163 13.66 3.00 -15.90
CA PHE A 163 13.95 2.49 -14.56
C PHE A 163 12.68 1.89 -13.96
N VAL A 164 12.60 0.58 -13.78
CA VAL A 164 11.37 -0.10 -13.35
C VAL A 164 11.44 -0.55 -11.90
N VAL A 165 10.54 0.00 -11.08
CA VAL A 165 10.39 -0.29 -9.65
C VAL A 165 9.09 -1.04 -9.41
N GLN A 166 9.18 -2.18 -8.72
CA GLN A 166 8.03 -2.96 -8.27
C GLN A 166 7.92 -2.92 -6.74
N ILE A 167 6.81 -2.39 -6.22
CA ILE A 167 6.48 -2.36 -4.80
C ILE A 167 5.64 -3.60 -4.46
N GLN A 168 5.92 -4.20 -3.30
CA GLN A 168 5.50 -5.54 -2.88
C GLN A 168 6.15 -6.65 -3.72
N HIS A 169 6.55 -7.73 -3.07
CA HIS A 169 7.21 -8.84 -3.75
C HIS A 169 6.33 -9.43 -4.87
N PRO A 170 6.82 -9.52 -6.12
CA PRO A 170 6.04 -9.99 -7.28
C PRO A 170 5.70 -11.49 -7.21
N ARG A 171 6.44 -12.24 -6.38
CA ARG A 171 6.38 -13.72 -6.26
C ARG A 171 6.77 -14.40 -7.59
N ALA A 172 7.62 -13.69 -8.33
CA ALA A 172 8.27 -14.05 -9.58
C ALA A 172 9.73 -13.60 -9.51
N ASP A 173 10.52 -13.93 -10.54
CA ASP A 173 11.93 -13.56 -10.60
C ASP A 173 12.12 -12.04 -10.51
N VAL A 174 12.84 -11.61 -9.48
CA VAL A 174 13.11 -10.21 -9.18
C VAL A 174 14.10 -9.57 -10.15
N SER A 175 14.83 -10.36 -10.94
CA SER A 175 15.76 -9.87 -11.97
C SER A 175 15.05 -9.12 -13.12
N GLN A 176 13.73 -9.28 -13.25
CA GLN A 176 12.89 -8.62 -14.24
C GLN A 176 12.65 -7.13 -13.95
N PHE A 177 13.14 -6.63 -12.81
CA PHE A 177 12.97 -5.26 -12.35
C PHE A 177 14.33 -4.64 -12.04
N ASP A 178 14.39 -3.31 -12.09
CA ASP A 178 15.59 -2.59 -11.65
C ASP A 178 15.67 -2.55 -10.13
N LEU A 179 14.50 -2.45 -9.47
CA LEU A 179 14.40 -2.51 -8.02
C LEU A 179 13.06 -3.12 -7.58
N VAL A 180 13.12 -4.02 -6.59
CA VAL A 180 11.94 -4.50 -5.87
C VAL A 180 11.94 -3.94 -4.45
N ILE A 181 10.88 -3.23 -4.06
CA ILE A 181 10.70 -2.74 -2.70
C ILE A 181 9.64 -3.62 -2.02
N THR A 182 10.00 -4.34 -0.96
CA THR A 182 9.07 -5.27 -0.32
C THR A 182 9.20 -5.28 1.18
N PRO A 183 8.09 -5.44 1.94
CA PRO A 183 8.17 -5.57 3.39
C PRO A 183 8.94 -6.82 3.82
N ALA A 184 9.81 -6.70 4.82
CA ALA A 184 10.59 -7.81 5.37
C ALA A 184 9.69 -8.93 5.90
N HIS A 185 8.53 -8.58 6.47
CA HIS A 185 7.58 -9.56 7.01
C HIS A 185 6.99 -10.49 5.92
N ASP A 186 7.06 -10.13 4.64
CA ASP A 186 6.59 -10.99 3.54
C ASP A 186 7.44 -12.25 3.35
N PHE A 187 8.64 -12.27 3.94
CA PHE A 187 9.57 -13.40 4.04
C PHE A 187 9.31 -14.28 5.27
N TYR A 188 8.36 -13.96 6.14
CA TYR A 188 8.02 -14.82 7.27
C TYR A 188 7.82 -16.32 6.88
N PRO A 189 7.14 -16.67 5.77
CA PRO A 189 6.97 -18.07 5.37
C PRO A 189 8.26 -18.82 5.03
N THR A 190 9.38 -18.12 4.78
CA THR A 190 10.67 -18.76 4.53
C THR A 190 11.48 -18.99 5.79
N THR A 191 11.10 -18.39 6.92
CA THR A 191 11.73 -18.63 8.24
C THR A 191 11.47 -20.06 8.73
N PRO A 192 12.34 -20.64 9.57
CA PRO A 192 12.11 -21.98 10.13
C PRO A 192 10.74 -22.12 10.82
N VAL A 193 10.32 -21.10 11.58
CA VAL A 193 9.02 -21.05 12.25
C VAL A 193 7.88 -21.02 11.23
N GLY A 194 7.94 -20.14 10.23
CA GLY A 194 6.91 -20.04 9.19
C GLY A 194 6.81 -21.30 8.33
N GLN A 195 7.93 -21.97 8.06
CA GLN A 195 7.95 -23.26 7.37
C GLN A 195 7.29 -24.36 8.22
N ALA A 196 7.57 -24.42 9.52
CA ALA A 196 6.97 -25.38 10.43
C ALA A 196 5.45 -25.18 10.55
N GLU A 197 5.00 -23.94 10.76
CA GLU A 197 3.57 -23.59 10.79
C GLU A 197 2.84 -24.01 9.50
N ARG A 198 3.47 -23.80 8.35
CA ARG A 198 2.91 -24.21 7.06
C ARG A 198 2.80 -25.72 6.92
N ARG A 199 3.85 -26.47 7.31
CA ARG A 199 3.84 -27.94 7.27
C ARG A 199 2.72 -28.50 8.15
N ALA A 200 2.51 -27.90 9.33
CA ALA A 200 1.40 -28.26 10.21
C ALA A 200 0.02 -27.95 9.61
N ALA A 201 -0.12 -26.81 8.91
CA ALA A 201 -1.38 -26.41 8.29
C ALA A 201 -1.77 -27.22 7.04
N LEU A 202 -0.82 -27.93 6.42
CA LEU A 202 -1.03 -28.75 5.23
C LEU A 202 -0.43 -30.17 5.43
N PRO A 203 -0.98 -30.99 6.34
CA PRO A 203 -0.38 -32.29 6.70
C PRO A 203 -0.25 -33.24 5.50
N PHE A 204 -1.25 -33.21 4.61
CA PHE A 204 -1.27 -34.00 3.37
C PHE A 204 -0.17 -33.54 2.40
N LEU A 205 -0.01 -32.23 2.21
CA LEU A 205 1.03 -31.67 1.33
C LEU A 205 2.45 -31.86 1.92
N GLY A 206 2.58 -31.86 3.26
CA GLY A 206 3.82 -32.18 3.95
C GLY A 206 4.28 -33.63 3.73
N LYS A 207 3.35 -34.59 3.71
CA LYS A 207 3.63 -36.00 3.36
C LYS A 207 3.95 -36.21 1.86
N HIS A 208 3.49 -35.30 1.00
CA HIS A 208 3.64 -35.38 -0.45
C HIS A 208 4.46 -34.22 -1.04
N GLN A 209 5.42 -33.68 -0.28
CA GLN A 209 6.23 -32.52 -0.70
C GLN A 209 7.00 -32.79 -2.01
N GLN A 210 7.35 -34.07 -2.26
CA GLN A 210 7.95 -34.60 -3.48
C GLN A 210 7.14 -34.30 -4.77
N LEU A 211 5.82 -34.06 -4.63
CA LEU A 211 4.93 -33.80 -5.76
C LEU A 211 4.88 -32.32 -6.16
N ILE A 212 5.29 -31.40 -5.28
CA ILE A 212 5.19 -29.97 -5.54
C ILE A 212 6.02 -29.54 -6.76
N PRO A 213 7.27 -30.00 -6.97
CA PRO A 213 8.03 -29.69 -8.18
C PRO A 213 7.37 -30.18 -9.47
N LYS A 214 6.42 -31.12 -9.40
CA LYS A 214 5.69 -31.68 -10.54
C LYS A 214 4.41 -30.91 -10.88
N LEU A 215 4.01 -29.92 -10.08
CA LEU A 215 2.81 -29.12 -10.34
C LEU A 215 3.09 -28.00 -11.37
N PRO A 216 2.07 -27.48 -12.07
CA PRO A 216 2.22 -26.28 -12.89
C PRO A 216 2.76 -25.09 -12.06
N VAL A 217 3.59 -24.22 -12.65
CA VAL A 217 4.25 -23.10 -11.96
C VAL A 217 3.27 -22.21 -11.18
N GLY A 218 2.07 -21.94 -11.71
CA GLY A 218 1.05 -21.17 -10.99
C GLY A 218 0.53 -21.85 -9.72
N LEU A 219 0.39 -23.19 -9.73
CA LEU A 219 0.05 -23.99 -8.55
C LEU A 219 1.24 -24.09 -7.59
N GLN A 220 2.46 -24.21 -8.12
CA GLN A 220 3.67 -24.13 -7.30
C GLN A 220 3.75 -22.77 -6.58
N GLN A 221 3.53 -21.65 -7.26
CA GLN A 221 3.55 -20.31 -6.65
C GLN A 221 2.44 -20.12 -5.61
N LEU A 222 1.28 -20.74 -5.82
CA LEU A 222 0.19 -20.75 -4.84
C LEU A 222 0.56 -21.56 -3.58
N LEU A 223 1.19 -22.74 -3.77
CA LEU A 223 1.50 -23.71 -2.72
C LEU A 223 2.86 -23.53 -2.06
N LEU A 224 3.81 -22.88 -2.73
CA LEU A 224 5.18 -22.54 -2.35
C LEU A 224 5.56 -21.23 -3.07
N PRO A 225 5.15 -20.06 -2.55
CA PRO A 225 5.57 -18.80 -3.15
C PRO A 225 7.10 -18.76 -3.10
N GLN A 226 7.72 -18.93 -4.26
CA GLN A 226 9.15 -18.79 -4.45
C GLN A 226 9.47 -17.32 -4.18
N LEU A 227 10.00 -17.06 -2.99
CA LEU A 227 10.57 -15.77 -2.66
C LEU A 227 12.05 -15.87 -3.02
N ASN A 228 12.49 -15.06 -3.97
CA ASN A 228 13.91 -14.90 -4.22
C ASN A 228 14.56 -14.42 -2.91
N PRO A 229 15.73 -14.94 -2.53
CA PRO A 229 16.43 -14.43 -1.36
C PRO A 229 16.71 -12.92 -1.55
N PRO A 230 16.81 -12.14 -0.46
CA PRO A 230 17.19 -10.74 -0.54
C PRO A 230 18.47 -10.57 -1.38
N SER A 231 18.44 -9.62 -2.33
CA SER A 231 19.51 -9.38 -3.30
C SER A 231 19.81 -7.87 -3.41
N LYS A 232 20.87 -7.49 -4.13
CA LYS A 232 21.26 -6.07 -4.32
C LYS A 232 20.11 -5.22 -4.90
N ASN A 233 19.27 -5.81 -5.74
CA ASN A 233 18.15 -5.14 -6.41
C ASN A 233 16.85 -5.21 -5.59
N MET A 234 16.96 -5.37 -4.26
CA MET A 234 15.82 -5.44 -3.36
C MET A 234 16.01 -4.53 -2.15
N VAL A 235 14.99 -3.75 -1.83
CA VAL A 235 14.89 -2.99 -0.57
C VAL A 235 13.87 -3.67 0.32
N LEU A 236 14.31 -4.03 1.52
CA LEU A 236 13.44 -4.57 2.56
C LEU A 236 12.93 -3.44 3.45
N THR A 237 11.62 -3.24 3.48
CA THR A 237 10.97 -2.24 4.34
C THR A 237 10.45 -2.88 5.62
N VAL A 238 10.31 -2.09 6.69
CA VAL A 238 9.60 -2.51 7.90
C VAL A 238 8.10 -2.48 7.64
N GLY A 239 7.61 -1.31 7.22
CA GLY A 239 6.21 -1.03 6.92
C GLY A 239 5.90 -1.00 5.42
N ALA A 240 4.72 -0.48 5.11
CA ALA A 240 4.31 -0.15 3.75
C ALA A 240 4.72 1.29 3.41
N LEU A 241 5.00 1.55 2.13
CA LEU A 241 5.25 2.92 1.68
C LEU A 241 3.99 3.78 1.80
N HIS A 242 4.17 5.09 1.91
CA HIS A 242 3.06 6.03 2.06
C HIS A 242 3.47 7.45 1.67
N THR A 243 2.49 8.34 1.58
CA THR A 243 2.69 9.75 1.22
C THR A 243 3.06 10.63 2.41
N VAL A 244 3.00 10.12 3.64
CA VAL A 244 3.23 10.91 4.86
C VAL A 244 4.72 11.23 5.02
N ASP A 245 5.03 12.53 5.07
CA ASP A 245 6.34 13.08 5.40
C ASP A 245 6.18 14.37 6.24
N THR A 246 7.28 14.95 6.71
CA THR A 246 7.24 16.16 7.55
C THR A 246 6.60 17.36 6.84
N ALA A 247 6.75 17.50 5.52
CA ALA A 247 6.16 18.59 4.77
C ALA A 247 4.64 18.42 4.64
N VAL A 248 4.16 17.20 4.39
CA VAL A 248 2.74 16.85 4.40
C VAL A 248 2.13 17.13 5.76
N LEU A 249 2.76 16.66 6.84
CA LEU A 249 2.22 16.86 8.19
C LEU A 249 2.08 18.35 8.52
N ARG A 250 3.07 19.19 8.16
CA ARG A 250 2.99 20.65 8.35
C ARG A 250 1.85 21.30 7.55
N MET A 251 1.70 20.93 6.28
CA MET A 251 0.63 21.43 5.42
C MET A 251 -0.74 21.03 5.98
N GLU A 252 -0.88 19.79 6.43
CA GLU A 252 -2.14 19.26 6.98
C GLU A 252 -2.42 19.82 8.38
N THR A 253 -1.39 20.14 9.18
CA THR A 253 -1.57 20.93 10.42
C THR A 253 -2.26 22.26 10.12
N ALA A 254 -1.78 23.00 9.13
CA ALA A 254 -2.38 24.29 8.74
C ALA A 254 -3.79 24.12 8.16
N ARG A 255 -3.99 23.15 7.25
CA ARG A 255 -5.29 22.89 6.62
C ARG A 255 -6.39 22.55 7.62
N TRP A 256 -6.05 21.79 8.65
CA TRP A 256 -7.01 21.28 9.63
C TRP A 256 -7.06 22.12 10.91
N HIS A 257 -6.40 23.29 10.94
CA HIS A 257 -6.29 24.11 12.13
C HIS A 257 -7.64 24.45 12.77
N ASP A 258 -8.61 24.91 11.99
CA ASP A 258 -9.93 25.31 12.50
C ASP A 258 -10.71 24.15 13.13
N VAL A 259 -10.43 22.92 12.71
CA VAL A 259 -11.11 21.70 13.19
C VAL A 259 -10.49 21.15 14.46
N PHE A 260 -9.16 21.20 14.58
CA PHE A 260 -8.44 20.51 15.66
C PHE A 260 -7.91 21.42 16.77
N SER A 261 -7.67 22.71 16.50
CA SER A 261 -7.05 23.63 17.46
C SER A 261 -7.85 23.86 18.74
N SER A 262 -9.18 23.77 18.68
CA SER A 262 -10.09 23.97 19.81
C SER A 262 -10.43 22.69 20.58
N LEU A 263 -9.88 21.55 20.16
CA LEU A 263 -10.23 20.26 20.75
C LEU A 263 -9.53 20.02 22.09
N PRO A 264 -10.20 19.35 23.04
CA PRO A 264 -9.57 19.03 24.32
C PRO A 264 -8.49 17.98 24.13
N ALA A 265 -7.29 18.28 24.62
CA ALA A 265 -6.17 17.35 24.67
C ALA A 265 -6.36 16.29 25.78
N PRO A 266 -5.82 15.07 25.63
CA PRO A 266 -5.13 14.58 24.42
C PRO A 266 -6.11 14.28 23.27
N ILE A 267 -5.68 14.54 22.04
CA ILE A 267 -6.39 14.16 20.82
C ILE A 267 -5.95 12.75 20.43
N VAL A 268 -6.85 11.78 20.59
CA VAL A 268 -6.60 10.37 20.25
C VAL A 268 -7.17 10.06 18.87
N ALA A 269 -6.32 9.74 17.91
CA ALA A 269 -6.76 9.30 16.59
C ALA A 269 -6.93 7.79 16.56
N VAL A 270 -8.12 7.32 16.18
CA VAL A 270 -8.45 5.90 16.08
C VAL A 270 -8.67 5.52 14.61
N SER A 271 -7.95 4.51 14.14
CA SER A 271 -8.08 4.02 12.76
C SER A 271 -8.44 2.54 12.74
N ILE A 272 -9.61 2.24 12.17
CA ILE A 272 -10.15 0.87 12.11
C ILE A 272 -10.00 0.31 10.70
N GLY A 273 -9.32 -0.83 10.62
CA GLY A 273 -9.12 -1.62 9.41
C GLY A 273 -10.22 -2.63 9.16
N GLY A 274 -9.84 -3.73 8.52
CA GLY A 274 -10.74 -4.85 8.25
C GLY A 274 -10.05 -6.19 8.52
N PRO A 275 -10.75 -7.19 9.07
CA PRO A 275 -10.15 -8.47 9.40
C PRO A 275 -9.53 -9.11 8.16
N THR A 276 -8.39 -9.77 8.36
CA THR A 276 -7.69 -10.50 7.30
C THR A 276 -7.48 -11.94 7.73
N ARG A 277 -7.11 -12.83 6.80
CA ARG A 277 -6.76 -14.23 7.14
C ARG A 277 -5.70 -14.35 8.24
N HIS A 278 -4.80 -13.36 8.30
CA HIS A 278 -3.66 -13.33 9.22
C HIS A 278 -3.94 -12.47 10.46
N CYS A 279 -5.10 -11.83 10.55
CA CYS A 279 -5.57 -11.16 11.75
C CYS A 279 -7.10 -11.14 11.74
N PRO A 280 -7.75 -12.27 12.05
CA PRO A 280 -9.20 -12.38 12.08
C PRO A 280 -9.78 -11.74 13.35
N TYR A 281 -10.88 -11.02 13.19
CA TYR A 281 -11.67 -10.49 14.30
C TYR A 281 -13.10 -10.17 13.84
N GLY A 282 -14.03 -10.10 14.77
CA GLY A 282 -15.42 -9.74 14.54
C GLY A 282 -15.89 -8.63 15.49
N LEU A 283 -17.14 -8.75 15.95
CA LEU A 283 -17.73 -7.83 16.92
C LEU A 283 -17.03 -7.89 18.28
N ASP A 284 -16.32 -8.97 18.58
CA ASP A 284 -15.59 -9.15 19.82
C ASP A 284 -14.45 -8.12 19.97
N LEU A 285 -13.63 -7.92 18.94
CA LEU A 285 -12.59 -6.87 18.96
C LEU A 285 -13.21 -5.47 18.95
N ALA A 286 -14.36 -5.30 18.29
CA ALA A 286 -15.06 -4.02 18.26
C ALA A 286 -15.59 -3.64 19.65
N ALA A 287 -16.14 -4.61 20.40
CA ALA A 287 -16.60 -4.43 21.77
C ALA A 287 -15.42 -4.15 22.71
N GLU A 288 -14.30 -4.86 22.56
CA GLU A 288 -13.05 -4.62 23.29
C GLU A 288 -12.54 -3.18 23.06
N LEU A 289 -12.49 -2.73 21.80
CA LEU A 289 -12.13 -1.36 21.44
C LEU A 289 -13.07 -0.33 22.06
N VAL A 290 -14.38 -0.50 21.92
CA VAL A 290 -15.39 0.42 22.48
C VAL A 290 -15.24 0.52 24.00
N THR A 291 -15.07 -0.62 24.67
CA THR A 291 -14.90 -0.68 26.13
C THR A 291 -13.63 0.05 26.54
N GLY A 292 -12.51 -0.26 25.88
CA GLY A 292 -11.23 0.39 26.15
C GLY A 292 -11.26 1.90 25.91
N LEU A 293 -11.94 2.36 24.85
CA LEU A 293 -12.09 3.79 24.56
C LEU A 293 -12.93 4.50 25.63
N ARG A 294 -14.03 3.90 26.10
CA ARG A 294 -14.86 4.48 27.17
C ARG A 294 -14.07 4.59 28.48
N THR A 295 -13.36 3.52 28.87
CA THR A 295 -12.49 3.52 30.06
C THR A 295 -11.40 4.58 29.95
N MET A 296 -10.72 4.64 28.81
CA MET A 296 -9.68 5.62 28.54
C MET A 296 -10.21 7.05 28.63
N LEU A 297 -11.35 7.34 28.00
CA LEU A 297 -11.97 8.68 28.01
C LEU A 297 -12.44 9.09 29.41
N ALA A 298 -12.92 8.14 30.21
CA ALA A 298 -13.32 8.40 31.60
C ALA A 298 -12.11 8.75 32.48
N ALA A 299 -10.98 8.06 32.30
CA ALA A 299 -9.77 8.27 33.11
C ALA A 299 -8.93 9.48 32.66
N ASN A 300 -8.81 9.73 31.35
CA ASN A 300 -7.85 10.68 30.78
C ASN A 300 -8.46 12.00 30.31
N GLY A 301 -9.77 12.05 30.10
CA GLY A 301 -10.42 13.14 29.37
C GLY A 301 -10.03 13.15 27.89
N GLY A 302 -9.88 14.34 27.30
CA GLY A 302 -9.51 14.50 25.89
C GLY A 302 -10.65 14.20 24.90
N CYS A 303 -10.28 13.92 23.65
CA CYS A 303 -11.24 13.56 22.61
C CYS A 303 -10.71 12.48 21.67
N VAL A 304 -11.65 11.79 21.01
CA VAL A 304 -11.36 10.73 20.05
C VAL A 304 -11.80 11.15 18.65
N ARG A 305 -10.92 10.95 17.67
CA ARG A 305 -11.17 11.23 16.26
C ARG A 305 -10.96 9.95 15.45
N MET A 306 -12.04 9.42 14.88
CA MET A 306 -12.06 8.06 14.35
C MET A 306 -12.32 8.02 12.85
N THR A 307 -11.51 7.23 12.14
CA THR A 307 -11.71 6.86 10.73
C THR A 307 -11.82 5.34 10.58
N MET A 308 -12.65 4.92 9.63
CA MET A 308 -12.80 3.50 9.27
C MET A 308 -12.36 3.32 7.81
N SER A 309 -11.58 2.28 7.55
CA SER A 309 -11.16 1.95 6.19
C SER A 309 -12.32 1.34 5.40
N ARG A 310 -12.23 1.36 4.06
CA ARG A 310 -13.17 0.66 3.17
C ARG A 310 -13.24 -0.87 3.39
N ARG A 311 -12.25 -1.46 4.08
CA ARG A 311 -12.23 -2.89 4.41
C ARG A 311 -13.00 -3.21 5.69
N THR A 312 -13.43 -2.19 6.44
CA THR A 312 -14.17 -2.37 7.69
C THR A 312 -15.53 -2.98 7.37
N PRO A 313 -15.87 -4.18 7.90
CA PRO A 313 -17.17 -4.79 7.69
C PRO A 313 -18.30 -3.90 8.21
N ALA A 314 -19.40 -3.80 7.45
CA ALA A 314 -20.52 -2.93 7.79
C ALA A 314 -21.12 -3.20 9.18
N HIS A 315 -21.15 -4.45 9.63
CA HIS A 315 -21.65 -4.82 10.95
C HIS A 315 -20.74 -4.33 12.08
N ILE A 316 -19.41 -4.39 11.90
CA ILE A 316 -18.43 -3.81 12.85
C ILE A 316 -18.57 -2.30 12.90
N ALA A 317 -18.61 -1.66 11.73
CA ALA A 317 -18.75 -0.22 11.62
C ALA A 317 -20.05 0.29 12.27
N ARG A 318 -21.15 -0.45 12.11
CA ARG A 318 -22.45 -0.15 12.74
C ARG A 318 -22.38 -0.28 14.25
N HIS A 319 -21.82 -1.37 14.76
CA HIS A 319 -21.70 -1.61 16.20
C HIS A 319 -20.90 -0.49 16.89
N VAL A 320 -19.72 -0.14 16.36
CA VAL A 320 -18.90 0.94 16.92
C VAL A 320 -19.63 2.28 16.91
N ARG A 321 -20.35 2.61 15.83
CA ARG A 321 -21.14 3.85 15.76
C ARG A 321 -22.29 3.86 16.77
N GLN A 322 -23.01 2.75 16.92
CA GLN A 322 -24.13 2.64 17.85
C GLN A 322 -23.67 2.79 19.29
N GLU A 323 -22.60 2.09 19.66
CA GLU A 323 -22.06 2.15 21.01
C GLU A 323 -21.51 3.54 21.36
N LEU A 324 -20.85 4.22 20.42
CA LEU A 324 -20.24 5.52 20.67
C LEU A 324 -21.15 6.72 20.35
N ALA A 325 -22.41 6.49 19.95
CA ALA A 325 -23.33 7.55 19.51
C ALA A 325 -23.60 8.61 20.59
N GLY A 326 -23.62 8.22 21.87
CA GLY A 326 -23.87 9.12 23.00
C GLY A 326 -22.64 9.86 23.55
N GLU A 327 -21.44 9.58 23.03
CA GLU A 327 -20.21 10.16 23.56
C GLU A 327 -19.80 11.42 22.78
N SER A 328 -20.08 12.60 23.35
CA SER A 328 -19.83 13.89 22.69
C SER A 328 -18.35 14.15 22.38
N ARG A 329 -17.43 13.49 23.09
CA ARG A 329 -15.98 13.60 22.87
C ARG A 329 -15.49 12.74 21.71
N VAL A 330 -16.29 11.81 21.20
CA VAL A 330 -15.95 10.95 20.07
C VAL A 330 -16.57 11.52 18.78
N LYS A 331 -15.73 11.74 17.77
CA LYS A 331 -16.21 12.04 16.41
C LYS A 331 -15.74 10.95 15.46
N ILE A 332 -16.70 10.25 14.85
CA ILE A 332 -16.46 9.24 13.82
C ILE A 332 -16.74 9.88 12.46
N TRP A 333 -15.76 9.81 11.55
CA TRP A 333 -15.96 10.26 10.18
C TRP A 333 -17.00 9.38 9.47
N ASP A 334 -17.96 10.02 8.82
CA ASP A 334 -19.14 9.37 8.23
C ASP A 334 -18.91 8.93 6.78
N GLY A 335 -17.74 9.23 6.21
CA GLY A 335 -17.41 8.95 4.81
C GLY A 335 -17.75 10.11 3.87
N ARG A 336 -18.21 11.26 4.38
CA ARG A 336 -18.59 12.43 3.59
C ARG A 336 -17.59 13.57 3.76
N GLY A 337 -17.45 14.36 2.70
CA GLY A 337 -16.51 15.47 2.66
C GLY A 337 -15.05 15.01 2.60
N ASP A 338 -14.16 15.87 3.06
CA ASP A 338 -12.73 15.59 3.09
C ASP A 338 -12.40 14.52 4.14
N ASN A 339 -11.61 13.52 3.76
CA ASN A 339 -11.14 12.49 4.68
C ASN A 339 -10.14 13.11 5.68
N PRO A 340 -10.44 13.08 7.00
CA PRO A 340 -9.61 13.71 8.02
C PRO A 340 -8.35 12.92 8.39
N HIS A 341 -8.06 11.79 7.73
CA HIS A 341 -6.94 10.91 8.09
C HIS A 341 -5.59 11.60 8.16
N LEU A 342 -5.24 12.45 7.18
CA LEU A 342 -3.97 13.20 7.25
C LEU A 342 -4.00 14.28 8.34
N GLY A 343 -5.16 14.89 8.59
CA GLY A 343 -5.39 15.77 9.74
C GLY A 343 -5.20 15.03 11.07
N HIS A 344 -5.68 13.78 11.19
CA HIS A 344 -5.46 12.92 12.35
C HIS A 344 -3.96 12.68 12.57
N LEU A 345 -3.21 12.33 11.53
CA LEU A 345 -1.77 12.10 11.63
C LEU A 345 -1.01 13.37 12.06
N ALA A 346 -1.43 14.53 11.54
CA ALA A 346 -0.82 15.81 11.86
C ALA A 346 -1.10 16.24 13.31
N TRP A 347 -2.36 16.15 13.76
CA TRP A 347 -2.84 16.75 15.01
C TRP A 347 -2.90 15.82 16.22
N ALA A 348 -3.06 14.51 16.04
CA ALA A 348 -3.24 13.62 17.18
C ALA A 348 -1.99 13.55 18.06
N ASP A 349 -2.19 13.45 19.37
CA ASP A 349 -1.13 13.21 20.36
C ASP A 349 -0.79 11.72 20.45
N THR A 350 -1.77 10.86 20.16
CA THR A 350 -1.66 9.40 20.26
C THR A 350 -2.55 8.72 19.23
N PHE A 351 -2.08 7.58 18.72
CA PHE A 351 -2.80 6.76 17.76
C PHE A 351 -3.26 5.44 18.39
N ILE A 352 -4.46 4.99 18.04
CA ILE A 352 -4.94 3.63 18.28
C ILE A 352 -5.31 3.03 16.92
N VAL A 353 -4.64 1.95 16.53
CA VAL A 353 -4.83 1.34 15.21
C VAL A 353 -5.11 -0.15 15.36
N THR A 354 -6.06 -0.66 14.57
CA THR A 354 -6.32 -2.11 14.55
C THR A 354 -5.16 -2.88 13.92
N ALA A 355 -4.88 -4.06 14.48
CA ALA A 355 -3.69 -4.83 14.17
C ALA A 355 -3.63 -5.41 12.73
N ASP A 356 -4.73 -5.39 11.97
CA ASP A 356 -4.77 -5.93 10.61
C ASP A 356 -4.00 -5.08 9.58
N SER A 357 -3.85 -3.78 9.84
CA SER A 357 -3.52 -2.80 8.81
C SER A 357 -2.05 -2.37 8.88
N VAL A 358 -1.21 -3.03 8.10
CA VAL A 358 0.20 -2.63 7.92
C VAL A 358 0.32 -1.18 7.47
N SER A 359 -0.48 -0.74 6.49
CA SER A 359 -0.38 0.64 5.97
C SER A 359 -0.73 1.70 7.00
N MET A 360 -1.83 1.55 7.76
CA MET A 360 -2.21 2.54 8.77
C MET A 360 -1.22 2.59 9.93
N LEU A 361 -0.68 1.42 10.32
CA LEU A 361 0.39 1.37 11.32
C LEU A 361 1.68 2.01 10.81
N SER A 362 2.02 1.82 9.53
CA SER A 362 3.22 2.43 8.94
C SER A 362 3.12 3.95 8.92
N GLU A 363 1.96 4.48 8.50
CA GLU A 363 1.68 5.92 8.51
C GLU A 363 1.73 6.50 9.93
N ALA A 364 1.05 5.88 10.90
CA ALA A 364 1.08 6.33 12.29
C ALA A 364 2.51 6.29 12.87
N CYS A 365 3.26 5.21 12.60
CA CYS A 365 4.64 5.05 13.05
C CYS A 365 5.64 6.00 12.34
N SER A 366 5.27 6.62 11.23
CA SER A 366 6.10 7.65 10.59
C SER A 366 6.05 9.00 11.31
N THR A 367 5.11 9.18 12.25
CA THR A 367 4.99 10.42 13.03
C THR A 367 5.96 10.48 14.22
N GLY A 368 6.47 9.34 14.69
CA GLY A 368 7.27 9.24 15.92
C GLY A 368 6.47 9.42 17.22
N LYS A 369 5.15 9.59 17.15
CA LYS A 369 4.25 9.75 18.29
C LYS A 369 3.76 8.39 18.81
N PRO A 370 3.25 8.30 20.06
CA PRO A 370 2.63 7.11 20.62
C PRO A 370 1.66 6.37 19.68
N VAL A 371 1.88 5.06 19.48
CA VAL A 371 0.97 4.19 18.71
C VAL A 371 0.59 2.96 19.54
N TYR A 372 -0.69 2.83 19.82
CA TYR A 372 -1.27 1.65 20.43
C TYR A 372 -1.95 0.76 19.40
N VAL A 373 -1.88 -0.55 19.63
CA VAL A 373 -2.38 -1.59 18.73
C VAL A 373 -3.48 -2.40 19.39
N VAL A 374 -4.63 -2.48 18.72
CA VAL A 374 -5.79 -3.26 19.16
C VAL A 374 -5.87 -4.58 18.40
N GLY A 375 -5.95 -5.69 19.13
CA GLY A 375 -6.09 -7.03 18.55
C GLY A 375 -4.78 -7.68 18.08
N GLY A 376 -3.62 -7.19 18.54
CA GLY A 376 -2.31 -7.74 18.16
C GLY A 376 -2.16 -9.25 18.44
N SER A 377 -2.74 -9.73 19.55
CA SER A 377 -2.74 -11.15 19.95
C SER A 377 -3.49 -12.06 18.98
N ARG A 378 -4.37 -11.50 18.14
CA ARG A 378 -5.16 -12.24 17.15
C ARG A 378 -4.41 -12.42 15.84
N CYS A 379 -3.33 -11.68 15.63
CA CYS A 379 -2.56 -11.75 14.41
C CYS A 379 -1.66 -12.99 14.39
N ARG A 380 -1.46 -13.55 13.19
CA ARG A 380 -0.67 -14.76 12.92
C ARG A 380 0.27 -14.53 11.75
N GLY A 381 1.25 -15.43 11.64
CA GLY A 381 2.17 -15.47 10.52
C GLY A 381 2.88 -14.13 10.28
N LYS A 382 2.84 -13.66 9.02
CA LYS A 382 3.54 -12.44 8.61
C LYS A 382 3.08 -11.17 9.33
N ILE A 383 1.80 -11.07 9.69
CA ILE A 383 1.29 -9.88 10.37
C ILE A 383 1.75 -9.87 11.83
N ALA A 384 1.78 -11.03 12.50
CA ALA A 384 2.39 -11.15 13.82
C ALA A 384 3.89 -10.81 13.80
N ALA A 385 4.62 -11.22 12.75
CA ALA A 385 6.03 -10.87 12.58
C ALA A 385 6.25 -9.35 12.40
N PHE A 386 5.36 -8.68 11.65
CA PHE A 386 5.36 -7.23 11.53
C PHE A 386 5.15 -6.55 12.89
N HIS A 387 4.17 -6.98 13.69
CA HIS A 387 3.93 -6.44 15.04
C HIS A 387 5.13 -6.60 15.96
N ARG A 388 5.75 -7.80 16.00
CA ARG A 388 6.98 -8.03 16.77
C ARG A 388 8.10 -7.08 16.36
N THR A 389 8.21 -6.78 15.06
CA THR A 389 9.22 -5.84 14.55
C THR A 389 8.94 -4.41 15.04
N LEU A 390 7.69 -3.95 15.00
CA LEU A 390 7.32 -2.63 15.52
C LEU A 390 7.54 -2.51 17.03
N GLN A 391 7.16 -3.54 17.79
CA GLN A 391 7.34 -3.60 19.24
C GLN A 391 8.83 -3.60 19.61
N ALA A 392 9.67 -4.38 18.92
CA ALA A 392 11.11 -4.41 19.14
C ALA A 392 11.79 -3.06 18.87
N ARG A 393 11.20 -2.23 18.01
CA ARG A 393 11.66 -0.85 17.75
C ARG A 393 11.12 0.18 18.75
N GLY A 394 10.28 -0.25 19.70
CA GLY A 394 9.57 0.65 20.63
C GLY A 394 8.47 1.49 19.97
N ALA A 395 8.13 1.22 18.71
CA ALA A 395 7.18 2.02 17.94
C ALA A 395 5.73 1.80 18.40
N THR A 396 5.40 0.60 18.85
CA THR A 396 4.03 0.24 19.23
C THR A 396 3.93 -0.45 20.59
N ARG A 397 2.78 -0.27 21.24
CA ARG A 397 2.37 -0.97 22.46
C ARG A 397 0.96 -1.56 22.28
N PRO A 398 0.58 -2.64 22.98
CA PRO A 398 -0.82 -3.10 22.98
C PRO A 398 -1.72 -2.02 23.61
N PHE A 399 -2.97 -1.93 23.16
CA PHE A 399 -4.01 -1.13 23.80
C PHE A 399 -4.88 -2.02 24.69
N THR A 400 -5.07 -1.65 25.95
CA THR A 400 -5.96 -2.32 26.91
C THR A 400 -7.04 -1.39 27.45
N GLY A 401 -6.94 -0.08 27.17
CA GLY A 401 -7.89 0.94 27.63
C GLY A 401 -7.56 1.51 29.02
N THR A 402 -6.47 1.04 29.64
CA THR A 402 -6.01 1.48 30.97
C THR A 402 -4.77 2.37 30.88
N GLU A 403 -4.30 2.66 29.67
CA GLU A 403 -3.13 3.49 29.46
C GLU A 403 -3.41 4.97 29.74
N ASP A 404 -2.38 5.65 30.25
CA ASP A 404 -2.37 7.10 30.39
C ASP A 404 -2.11 7.74 29.01
N MET A 405 -3.11 8.41 28.44
CA MET A 405 -3.01 9.08 27.15
C MET A 405 -2.23 10.39 27.21
N ARG A 406 -1.93 10.90 28.41
CA ARG A 406 -1.05 12.07 28.60
C ARG A 406 0.41 11.65 28.66
N SER A 407 0.69 10.39 29.00
CA SER A 407 2.03 9.82 28.96
C SER A 407 2.49 9.65 27.50
N SER A 408 3.48 10.44 27.10
CA SER A 408 4.08 10.39 25.77
C SER A 408 5.38 9.59 25.76
N TRP A 409 5.63 8.85 24.67
CA TRP A 409 6.93 8.30 24.33
C TRP A 409 7.21 8.53 22.85
N SER A 410 8.49 8.56 22.49
CA SER A 410 8.93 8.70 21.10
C SER A 410 9.88 7.58 20.71
N TYR A 411 10.05 7.41 19.41
CA TYR A 411 10.93 6.42 18.79
C TYR A 411 11.40 6.98 17.43
N PRO A 412 12.51 6.47 16.87
CA PRO A 412 12.92 6.82 15.52
C PRO A 412 11.80 6.52 14.52
N PRO A 413 11.24 7.54 13.84
CA PRO A 413 10.13 7.34 12.92
C PRO A 413 10.45 6.34 11.80
N LEU A 414 9.44 5.65 11.30
CA LEU A 414 9.62 4.81 10.11
C LEU A 414 9.86 5.68 8.88
N THR A 415 10.99 5.43 8.20
CA THR A 415 11.45 6.18 7.02
C THR A 415 11.45 5.34 5.74
N ASP A 416 10.72 4.22 5.70
CA ASP A 416 10.72 3.24 4.60
C ASP A 416 10.59 3.87 3.21
N THR A 417 9.74 4.89 3.05
CA THR A 417 9.53 5.59 1.78
C THR A 417 10.73 6.46 1.40
N ALA A 418 11.27 7.22 2.35
CA ALA A 418 12.45 8.06 2.13
C ALA A 418 13.69 7.20 1.83
N ASP A 419 13.85 6.08 2.54
CA ASP A 419 14.97 5.16 2.38
C ASP A 419 14.92 4.46 1.01
N SER A 420 13.73 4.04 0.59
CA SER A 420 13.50 3.48 -0.74
C SER A 420 13.77 4.50 -1.86
N SER A 421 13.34 5.76 -1.68
CA SER A 421 13.61 6.85 -2.62
C SER A 421 15.13 7.09 -2.77
N ARG A 422 15.87 7.18 -1.66
CA ARG A 422 17.34 7.32 -1.71
C ARG A 422 17.99 6.16 -2.46
N LYS A 423 17.52 4.93 -2.24
CA LYS A 423 18.07 3.77 -2.95
C LYS A 423 17.85 3.83 -4.46
N ILE A 424 16.68 4.30 -4.91
CA ILE A 424 16.40 4.51 -6.34
C ILE A 424 17.37 5.54 -6.92
N VAL A 425 17.59 6.66 -6.23
CA VAL A 425 18.52 7.70 -6.68
C VAL A 425 19.94 7.16 -6.81
N GLU A 426 20.42 6.38 -5.83
CA GLU A 426 21.73 5.70 -5.90
C GLU A 426 21.83 4.79 -7.14
N MET A 427 20.83 3.94 -7.37
CA MET A 427 20.84 2.98 -8.48
C MET A 427 20.67 3.66 -9.85
N MET A 428 19.94 4.76 -9.93
CA MET A 428 19.89 5.60 -11.12
C MET A 428 21.25 6.26 -11.38
N ALA A 429 21.93 6.75 -10.34
CA ALA A 429 23.26 7.33 -10.47
C ALA A 429 24.30 6.30 -10.94
N GLU A 430 24.21 5.03 -10.53
CA GLU A 430 25.02 3.93 -11.09
C GLU A 430 24.86 3.78 -12.62
N ARG A 431 23.73 4.24 -13.19
CA ARG A 431 23.49 4.29 -14.66
C ARG A 431 23.88 5.60 -15.32
N GLY A 432 24.47 6.53 -14.56
CA GLY A 432 24.70 7.90 -15.01
C GLY A 432 23.45 8.76 -15.04
N TRP A 433 22.32 8.31 -14.48
CA TRP A 433 21.07 9.06 -14.47
C TRP A 433 20.95 9.94 -13.22
N SER A 434 20.22 11.05 -13.36
CA SER A 434 19.85 11.95 -12.27
C SER A 434 18.34 12.19 -12.29
N ILE A 435 17.77 12.69 -11.19
CA ILE A 435 16.35 13.03 -11.12
C ILE A 435 16.16 14.55 -11.09
N SER A 436 15.26 15.06 -11.93
CA SER A 436 14.86 16.46 -11.87
C SER A 436 13.82 16.63 -10.78
N LYS A 437 14.24 17.18 -9.65
CA LYS A 437 13.30 17.58 -8.60
C LYS A 437 12.46 18.75 -9.11
N GLY A 438 11.15 18.71 -8.85
CA GLY A 438 10.28 19.86 -9.07
C GLY A 438 10.72 21.06 -8.22
N PRO A 439 10.30 22.28 -8.58
CA PRO A 439 10.51 23.47 -7.76
C PRO A 439 9.82 23.35 -6.40
#